data_AF-A0A1G1WGI0-F1
#
_entry.id   AF-A0A1G1WGI0-F1
#
_cell.length_a   1.000
_cell.length_b   1.000
_cell.length_c   1.000
_cell.angle_alpha   90.00
_cell.angle_beta   90.00
_cell.angle_gamma   90.00
#
_symmetry.space_group_name_H-M   'P 1'
#
loop_
_entity.id
_entity.type
_entity.pdbx_description
1 polymer ?
#
loop_
_entity_poly.entity_id
_entity_poly.type
_entity_poly.pdbx_seq_one_letter_code
_entity_poly.pdbx_strand_id
1 'polypeptide(L)'
;MTIQEYNPQNLYASPSLGGMFLRRLRRLLLIRRNQWEELATEGHRLIDRAIYTTYCDAIGLVEEEVGEEARKLLHDPNFTRRRSTTGG
;
A
#
# COMPACT_ATOMS: atom_id res chain seq x y z
N MET A 1 -32.28 0.79 -8.61
CA MET A 1 -31.17 0.89 -7.63
C MET A 1 -29.92 0.48 -8.39
N THR A 2 -29.17 1.44 -8.91
CA THR A 2 -28.04 1.16 -9.80
C THR A 2 -26.83 0.83 -8.92
N ILE A 3 -26.33 -0.40 -9.02
CA ILE A 3 -25.07 -0.78 -8.38
C ILE A 3 -24.00 0.05 -9.09
N GLN A 4 -23.45 1.06 -8.40
CA GLN A 4 -22.27 1.76 -8.90
C GLN A 4 -21.16 0.72 -9.00
N GLU A 5 -20.67 0.48 -10.20
CA GLU A 5 -19.59 -0.46 -10.46
C GLU A 5 -18.37 -0.03 -9.63
N TYR A 6 -17.98 -0.87 -8.67
CA TYR A 6 -16.82 -0.60 -7.82
C TYR A 6 -15.58 -0.45 -8.71
N ASN A 7 -15.08 0.78 -8.82
CA ASN A 7 -13.85 1.09 -9.54
C ASN A 7 -12.78 1.55 -8.53
N PRO A 8 -11.78 0.71 -8.22
CA PRO A 8 -10.74 1.05 -7.25
C PRO A 8 -9.92 2.28 -7.64
N GLN A 9 -9.89 2.64 -8.93
CA GLN A 9 -9.21 3.86 -9.37
C GLN A 9 -9.86 5.14 -8.82
N ASN A 10 -11.17 5.12 -8.57
CA ASN A 10 -11.87 6.25 -7.95
C ASN A 10 -11.43 6.45 -6.50
N LEU A 11 -11.12 5.38 -5.77
CA LEU A 11 -10.59 5.49 -4.41
C LEU A 11 -9.21 6.15 -4.38
N TYR A 12 -8.32 5.83 -5.33
CA TYR A 12 -7.00 6.48 -5.42
C TYR A 12 -7.05 7.94 -5.88
N ALA A 13 -8.02 8.29 -6.74
CA ALA A 13 -8.20 9.66 -7.23
C ALA A 13 -8.98 10.55 -6.25
N SER A 14 -9.69 9.94 -5.29
CA SER A 14 -10.50 10.65 -4.31
C SER A 14 -9.63 11.55 -3.41
N PRO A 15 -10.06 12.79 -3.15
CA PRO A 15 -9.48 13.63 -2.10
C PRO A 15 -9.88 13.14 -0.69
N SER A 16 -10.63 12.04 -0.56
CA SER A 16 -11.00 11.46 0.73
C SER A 16 -9.78 11.00 1.53
N LEU A 17 -9.97 10.93 2.84
CA LEU A 17 -8.96 10.43 3.77
C LEU A 17 -8.52 9.01 3.41
N GLY A 18 -9.46 8.15 3.01
CA GLY A 18 -9.17 6.80 2.50
C GLY A 18 -8.28 6.80 1.26
N GLY A 19 -8.58 7.64 0.27
CA GLY A 19 -7.76 7.77 -0.93
C GLY A 19 -6.33 8.25 -0.64
N MET A 20 -6.16 9.15 0.33
CA MET A 20 -4.85 9.59 0.80
C MET A 20 -4.04 8.44 1.44
N PHE A 21 -4.67 7.63 2.30
CA PHE A 21 -3.99 6.48 2.91
C PHE A 21 -3.62 5.42 1.89
N LEU A 22 -4.51 5.09 0.94
CA LEU A 22 -4.24 4.11 -0.12
C LEU A 22 -3.08 4.54 -1.03
N ARG A 23 -3.05 5.83 -1.42
CA ARG A 23 -1.92 6.39 -2.18
C ARG A 23 -0.62 6.33 -1.40
N ARG A 24 -0.66 6.68 -0.11
CA ARG A 24 0.51 6.62 0.77
C ARG A 24 1.02 5.19 0.92
N LEU A 25 0.12 4.24 1.18
CA LEU A 25 0.42 2.81 1.31
C LEU A 25 1.10 2.28 0.05
N ARG A 26 0.51 2.55 -1.13
CA ARG A 26 1.10 2.17 -2.42
C ARG A 26 2.49 2.74 -2.62
N ARG A 27 2.71 4.01 -2.28
CA ARG A 27 4.03 4.66 -2.40
C ARG A 27 5.07 4.01 -1.48
N LEU A 28 4.71 3.71 -0.23
CA LEU A 28 5.60 3.05 0.72
C LEU A 28 5.97 1.63 0.28
N LEU A 29 5.00 0.88 -0.24
CA LEU A 29 5.23 -0.44 -0.81
C LEU A 29 6.16 -0.41 -2.03
N LEU A 30 6.02 0.60 -2.90
CA LEU A 30 6.94 0.83 -4.02
C LEU A 30 8.36 1.17 -3.54
N ILE A 31 8.50 2.05 -2.55
CA ILE A 31 9.80 2.41 -1.97
C ILE A 31 10.47 1.15 -1.38
N ARG A 32 9.74 0.40 -0.55
CA ARG A 32 10.21 -0.85 0.04
C ARG A 32 10.73 -1.82 -1.01
N ARG A 33 10.02 -1.98 -2.13
CA ARG A 33 10.43 -2.88 -3.21
C ARG A 33 11.65 -2.35 -3.97
N ASN A 34 11.63 -1.08 -4.35
CA ASN A 34 12.59 -0.53 -5.30
C ASN A 34 13.94 -0.23 -4.65
N GLN A 35 13.94 0.18 -3.38
CA GLN A 35 15.13 0.64 -2.66
C GLN A 35 15.57 -0.34 -1.57
N TRP A 36 15.01 -1.57 -1.53
CA TRP A 36 15.30 -2.54 -0.47
C TRP A 36 16.80 -2.73 -0.24
N GLU A 37 17.58 -2.88 -1.31
CA GLU A 37 19.02 -3.15 -1.23
C GLU A 37 19.84 -1.92 -0.83
N GLU A 38 19.33 -0.72 -1.09
CA GLU A 38 19.98 0.56 -0.77
C GLU A 38 19.71 1.00 0.68
N LEU A 39 18.68 0.42 1.31
CA LEU A 39 18.30 0.74 2.68
C LEU A 39 19.14 -0.04 3.68
N ALA A 40 19.70 0.68 4.66
CA ALA A 40 20.23 0.05 5.87
C ALA A 40 19.12 -0.65 6.66
N THR A 41 19.49 -1.56 7.57
CA THR A 41 18.55 -2.29 8.44
C THR A 41 17.55 -1.38 9.15
N GLU A 42 17.98 -0.19 9.59
CA GLU A 42 17.08 0.78 10.24
C GLU A 42 16.08 1.38 9.25
N GLY A 43 16.50 1.62 8.00
CA GLY A 43 15.63 2.04 6.91
C GLY A 43 14.55 1.02 6.60
N HIS A 44 14.87 -0.29 6.63
CA HIS A 44 13.87 -1.36 6.48
C HIS A 44 12.82 -1.30 7.58
N ARG A 45 13.25 -1.17 8.84
CA ARG A 45 12.35 -1.11 10.00
C ARG A 45 11.43 0.11 9.94
N LEU A 46 11.97 1.28 9.57
CA LEU A 46 11.18 2.50 9.44
C LEU A 46 10.12 2.40 8.33
N ILE A 47 10.48 1.81 7.19
CA ILE A 47 9.54 1.61 6.08
C ILE A 47 8.48 0.55 6.43
N ASP A 48 8.87 -0.58 7.01
CA ASP A 48 7.93 -1.61 7.44
C ASP A 48 6.95 -1.05 8.49
N ARG A 49 7.44 -0.26 9.44
CA ARG A 49 6.60 0.43 10.42
C ARG A 49 5.65 1.42 9.77
N ALA A 50 6.13 2.25 8.82
CA ALA A 50 5.29 3.21 8.12
C ALA A 50 4.20 2.54 7.27
N ILE A 51 4.51 1.40 6.64
CA ILE A 51 3.53 0.58 5.90
C ILE A 51 2.47 0.06 6.87
N TYR A 52 2.90 -0.54 7.98
CA TYR A 52 1.98 -1.10 8.97
C TYR A 52 1.04 -0.05 9.55
N THR A 53 1.54 1.12 9.96
CA THR A 53 0.69 2.19 10.51
C THR A 53 -0.29 2.70 9.47
N THR A 54 0.17 2.96 8.24
CA THR A 54 -0.70 3.46 7.15
C THR A 54 -1.77 2.44 6.77
N TYR A 55 -1.45 1.14 6.83
CA TYR A 55 -2.42 0.07 6.63
C TYR A 55 -3.48 0.03 7.75
N CYS A 56 -3.07 0.12 9.02
CA CYS A 56 -4.00 0.21 10.14
C CYS A 56 -4.91 1.45 10.02
N ASP A 57 -4.36 2.59 9.61
CA ASP A 57 -5.13 3.82 9.39
C ASP A 57 -6.17 3.63 8.28
N ALA A 58 -5.82 2.92 7.20
CA ALA A 58 -6.75 2.62 6.10
C ALA A 58 -7.86 1.65 6.51
N ILE A 59 -7.54 0.62 7.29
CA ILE A 59 -8.52 -0.37 7.77
C ILE A 59 -9.40 0.17 8.89
N GLY A 60 -8.90 1.13 9.67
CA GLY A 60 -9.66 1.80 10.72
C GLY A 60 -10.74 2.75 10.21
N LEU A 61 -10.84 3.00 8.91
CA LEU A 61 -11.89 3.82 8.31
C LEU A 61 -13.22 3.05 8.20
N VAL A 62 -14.33 3.79 8.26
CA VAL A 62 -15.69 3.23 8.13
C VAL A 62 -15.98 2.78 6.69
N GLU A 63 -15.23 3.30 5.72
CA GLU A 63 -15.33 2.93 4.30
C GLU A 63 -14.78 1.51 4.06
N GLU A 64 -15.66 0.50 4.00
CA GLU A 64 -15.31 -0.92 3.79
C GLU A 64 -14.41 -1.13 2.56
N GLU A 65 -14.73 -0.42 1.47
CA GLU A 65 -13.99 -0.41 0.21
C GLU A 65 -12.51 0.00 0.37
N VAL A 66 -12.20 0.92 1.28
CA VAL A 66 -10.84 1.36 1.57
C VAL A 66 -10.06 0.26 2.29
N GLY A 67 -10.71 -0.40 3.25
CA GLY A 67 -10.12 -1.53 3.98
C GLY A 67 -9.82 -2.71 3.06
N GLU A 68 -10.73 -3.04 2.14
CA GLU A 68 -10.50 -4.08 1.13
C GLU A 68 -9.34 -3.74 0.20
N GLU A 69 -9.27 -2.51 -0.31
CA GLU A 69 -8.20 -2.11 -1.20
C GLU A 69 -6.83 -2.08 -0.49
N ALA A 70 -6.80 -1.69 0.78
CA ALA A 70 -5.59 -1.76 1.60
C ALA A 70 -5.08 -3.20 1.78
N ARG A 71 -5.99 -4.17 1.98
CA ARG A 71 -5.65 -5.61 2.04
C ARG A 71 -5.13 -6.10 0.70
N LYS A 72 -5.79 -5.75 -0.42
CA LYS A 72 -5.33 -6.11 -1.77
C LYS A 72 -3.91 -5.60 -2.02
N LEU A 73 -3.62 -4.34 -1.68
CA LEU A 73 -2.28 -3.76 -1.80
C LEU A 73 -1.23 -4.51 -0.99
N LEU A 74 -1.54 -4.92 0.24
CA LEU A 74 -0.60 -5.63 1.10
C LEU A 74 -0.28 -7.04 0.58
N HIS A 75 -1.26 -7.70 -0.05
CA HIS A 75 -1.11 -9.05 -0.61
C HIS A 75 -0.68 -9.07 -2.08
N ASP A 76 -0.57 -7.91 -2.73
CA ASP A 76 -0.18 -7.85 -4.14
C ASP A 76 1.26 -8.38 -4.33
N PRO A 77 1.45 -9.42 -5.17
CA PRO A 77 2.77 -9.97 -5.47
C PRO A 77 3.74 -8.94 -6.04
N ASN A 78 3.25 -7.86 -6.65
CA ASN A 78 4.05 -6.76 -7.14
C ASN A 78 4.72 -5.96 -6.03
N PHE A 79 4.29 -6.06 -4.78
CA PHE A 79 4.90 -5.36 -3.64
C PHE A 79 5.54 -6.31 -2.63
N THR A 80 5.10 -7.56 -2.58
CA THR A 80 5.60 -8.57 -1.63
C THR A 80 6.80 -9.35 -2.16
N ARG A 81 6.99 -9.41 -3.49
CA ARG A 81 8.14 -10.10 -4.08
C ARG A 81 9.42 -9.28 -3.89
N ARG A 82 10.32 -9.77 -3.04
CA ARG A 82 11.72 -9.34 -3.05
C ARG A 82 12.26 -9.59 -4.46
N ARG A 83 12.84 -8.58 -5.11
CA ARG A 83 13.66 -8.84 -6.29
C ARG A 83 14.86 -9.63 -5.77
N SER A 84 14.91 -10.92 -6.06
CA SER A 84 16.15 -11.67 -5.98
C SER A 84 17.04 -11.08 -7.08
N THR A 85 18.05 -10.31 -6.72
CA THR A 85 19.19 -10.07 -7.60
C THR A 85 19.93 -11.38 -7.76
N THR A 86 19.58 -12.13 -8.80
CA THR A 86 20.51 -13.09 -9.41
C THR A 86 21.31 -12.34 -10.47
N GLY A 87 22.62 -12.22 -10.24
CA GLY A 87 23.60 -11.72 -11.22
C GLY A 87 24.50 -10.66 -10.60
N GLY A 88 25.82 -10.82 -10.53
CA GLY A 88 26.73 -11.88 -11.00
C GLY A 88 28.13 -11.54 -10.52
#